data_AF-A0A159Z8X9-F1
#
_entry.id   AF-A0A159Z8X9-F1
#
_cell.length_a   1.000
_cell.length_b   1.000
_cell.length_c   1.000
_cell.angle_alpha   90.00
_cell.angle_beta   90.00
_cell.angle_gamma   90.00
#
_symmetry.space_group_name_H-M   'P 1'
#
loop_
_entity.id
_entity.type
_entity.pdbx_description
1 polymer ?
#
loop_
_entity_poly.entity_id
_entity_poly.type
_entity_poly.pdbx_seq_one_letter_code
_entity_poly.pdbx_strand_id
1 'polypeptide(L)'
;MTHLEEVLAEALEDGALLDAVIAQTEAQRREMWARREAAAEITFTAAVLVDTDVALPLDRLQAFLDAMTARLAALDPEAGELVVAHLGDGNIHYTAYPSRDDLALQVEIRAAVAEVAVGLGGSFSAEHGIGRSKLATLQAHKDPVALEAMRAIRAALDPGRVLNPARRWRSPAQRQSKNPAGACASSRRARSAPRSAASAMLPRASPVIDSDPSGRRISPRRWT
;
A
#
# COMPACT_ATOMS: atom_id res chain seq x y z
N MET A 1 -6.44 -32.46 23.04
CA MET A 1 -6.42 -31.93 21.66
C MET A 1 -5.98 -30.49 21.73
N THR A 2 -5.19 -30.03 20.78
CA THR A 2 -4.71 -28.64 20.79
C THR A 2 -5.81 -27.74 20.24
N HIS A 3 -6.12 -26.62 20.90
CA HIS A 3 -7.20 -25.71 20.50
C HIS A 3 -7.16 -25.31 19.01
N LEU A 4 -5.98 -25.24 18.42
CA LEU A 4 -5.79 -24.97 16.99
C LEU A 4 -6.40 -26.08 16.11
N GLU A 5 -6.19 -27.35 16.44
CA GLU A 5 -6.74 -28.47 15.68
C GLU A 5 -8.28 -28.46 15.70
N GLU A 6 -8.87 -28.14 16.86
CA GLU A 6 -10.32 -28.03 17.03
C GLU A 6 -10.90 -26.91 16.15
N VAL A 7 -10.32 -25.72 16.20
CA VAL A 7 -10.76 -24.58 15.38
C VAL A 7 -10.63 -24.87 13.88
N LEU A 8 -9.54 -25.51 13.45
CA LEU A 8 -9.33 -25.85 12.04
C LEU A 8 -10.30 -26.95 11.59
N ALA A 9 -10.60 -27.94 12.44
CA ALA A 9 -11.56 -28.99 12.13
C ALA A 9 -12.97 -28.44 11.97
N GLU A 10 -13.43 -27.59 12.89
CA GLU A 10 -14.74 -26.93 12.79
C GLU A 10 -14.86 -26.10 11.51
N ALA A 11 -13.83 -25.32 11.15
CA ALA A 11 -13.81 -24.50 9.94
C ALA A 11 -13.75 -25.33 8.63
N LEU A 12 -13.24 -26.57 8.69
CA LEU A 12 -13.31 -27.50 7.55
C LEU A 12 -14.71 -28.10 7.41
N GLU A 13 -15.36 -28.43 8.53
CA GLU A 13 -16.70 -29.03 8.56
C GLU A 13 -17.78 -28.04 8.09
N ASP A 14 -17.68 -26.76 8.46
CA ASP A 14 -18.62 -25.72 8.05
C ASP A 14 -18.33 -25.13 6.64
N GLY A 15 -17.18 -25.49 6.06
CA GLY A 15 -16.74 -25.07 4.73
C GLY A 15 -16.12 -23.67 4.67
N ALA A 16 -15.84 -23.03 5.80
CA ALA A 16 -15.10 -21.77 5.85
C ALA A 16 -13.63 -21.92 5.43
N LEU A 17 -13.07 -23.13 5.59
CA LEU A 17 -11.72 -23.50 5.18
C LEU A 17 -11.78 -24.63 4.13
N LEU A 18 -10.94 -24.53 3.09
CA LEU A 18 -10.86 -25.56 2.03
C LEU A 18 -9.81 -26.64 2.32
N ASP A 19 -8.73 -26.28 3.02
CA ASP A 19 -7.60 -27.16 3.35
C ASP A 19 -6.80 -26.59 4.53
N ALA A 20 -6.14 -27.46 5.29
CA ALA A 20 -5.30 -27.10 6.42
C ALA A 20 -4.06 -28.00 6.51
N VAL A 21 -2.89 -27.39 6.74
CA VAL A 21 -1.65 -28.13 7.01
C VAL A 21 -1.05 -27.65 8.33
N ILE A 22 -0.89 -28.58 9.28
CA ILE A 22 -0.21 -28.34 10.56
C ILE A 22 1.21 -28.89 10.46
N ALA A 23 2.22 -28.03 10.67
CA ALA A 23 3.61 -28.45 10.69
C ALA A 23 3.87 -29.51 11.77
N GLN A 24 4.43 -30.66 11.37
CA GLN A 24 4.81 -31.77 12.24
C GLN A 24 6.31 -31.78 12.57
N THR A 25 7.09 -30.89 11.93
CA THR A 25 8.53 -30.78 12.11
C THR A 25 8.98 -29.33 12.09
N GLU A 26 10.14 -29.07 12.69
CA GLU A 26 10.77 -27.74 12.64
C GLU A 26 11.09 -27.30 11.21
N ALA A 27 11.45 -28.23 10.33
CA ALA A 27 11.70 -27.93 8.92
C ALA A 27 10.44 -27.39 8.23
N GLN A 28 9.29 -28.05 8.41
CA GLN A 28 8.00 -27.59 7.89
C GLN A 28 7.58 -26.24 8.50
N ARG A 29 7.77 -26.06 9.81
CA ARG A 29 7.49 -24.78 10.49
C ARG A 29 8.28 -23.64 9.85
N ARG A 30 9.59 -23.83 9.65
CA ARG A 30 10.46 -22.82 9.01
C ARG A 30 10.05 -22.54 7.57
N GLU A 31 9.68 -23.56 6.80
CA GLU A 31 9.20 -23.37 5.44
C GLU A 31 7.93 -22.52 5.38
N MET A 32 6.96 -22.79 6.26
CA MET A 32 5.73 -21.98 6.36
C MET A 32 6.03 -20.53 6.75
N TRP A 33 6.92 -20.31 7.72
CA TRP A 33 7.36 -18.97 8.11
C TRP A 33 8.07 -18.24 6.98
N ALA A 34 8.98 -18.91 6.26
CA ALA A 34 9.69 -18.32 5.14
C ALA A 34 8.75 -17.78 4.07
N ARG A 35 7.62 -18.47 3.79
CA ARG A 35 6.59 -17.97 2.87
C ARG A 35 5.92 -16.69 3.36
N ARG A 36 5.59 -16.61 4.65
CA ARG A 36 5.00 -15.40 5.26
C ARG A 36 6.00 -14.24 5.28
N GLU A 37 7.27 -14.50 5.57
CA GLU A 37 8.32 -13.49 5.62
C GLU A 37 8.67 -12.97 4.22
N ALA A 38 8.70 -13.86 3.21
CA ALA A 38 8.94 -13.49 1.81
C ALA A 38 7.89 -12.53 1.23
N ALA A 39 6.71 -12.43 1.83
CA ALA A 39 5.68 -11.49 1.39
C ALA A 39 6.18 -10.03 1.37
N ALA A 40 7.05 -9.65 2.31
CA ALA A 40 7.67 -8.32 2.31
C ALA A 40 8.57 -8.13 1.09
N GLU A 41 9.39 -9.12 0.72
CA GLU A 41 10.25 -9.05 -0.46
C GLU A 41 9.43 -8.98 -1.75
N ILE A 42 8.37 -9.80 -1.85
CA ILE A 42 7.45 -9.84 -3.00
C ILE A 42 6.80 -8.46 -3.21
N THR A 43 6.45 -7.78 -2.11
CA THR A 43 5.81 -6.46 -2.15
C THR A 43 6.61 -5.42 -2.94
N PHE A 44 7.95 -5.49 -2.87
CA PHE A 44 8.84 -4.54 -3.53
C PHE A 44 9.33 -4.99 -4.92
N THR A 45 8.75 -6.05 -5.50
CA THR A 45 9.15 -6.54 -6.84
C THR A 45 8.62 -5.66 -7.98
N ALA A 46 7.52 -4.92 -7.75
CA ALA A 46 6.98 -3.97 -8.72
C ALA A 46 7.68 -2.60 -8.60
N ALA A 47 7.95 -1.96 -9.74
CA ALA A 47 8.60 -0.65 -9.77
C ALA A 47 7.70 0.48 -9.27
N VAL A 48 6.38 0.34 -9.46
CA VAL A 48 5.37 1.33 -9.08
C VAL A 48 4.48 0.71 -8.01
N LEU A 49 4.52 1.25 -6.80
CA LEU A 49 3.74 0.74 -5.67
C LEU A 49 3.36 1.85 -4.70
N VAL A 50 2.23 1.65 -4.02
CA VAL A 50 1.79 2.45 -2.89
C VAL A 50 1.73 1.54 -1.68
N ASP A 51 2.83 1.53 -0.92
CA ASP A 51 2.93 0.78 0.31
C ASP A 51 2.27 1.54 1.47
N THR A 52 1.41 0.84 2.20
CA THR A 52 0.70 1.37 3.36
C THR A 52 0.59 0.31 4.45
N ASP A 53 0.49 0.81 5.67
CA ASP A 53 0.49 0.02 6.89
C ASP A 53 -0.55 0.67 7.80
N VAL A 54 -1.68 0.00 8.02
CA VAL A 54 -2.86 0.50 8.74
C VAL A 54 -3.24 -0.46 9.86
N ALA A 55 -3.91 0.06 10.89
CA ALA A 55 -4.51 -0.75 11.96
C ALA A 55 -6.01 -0.50 12.03
N LEU A 56 -6.80 -1.55 12.23
CA LEU A 56 -8.26 -1.51 12.24
C LEU A 56 -8.83 -2.36 13.39
N PRO A 57 -10.03 -2.04 13.90
CA PRO A 57 -10.80 -3.02 14.68
C PRO A 57 -11.02 -4.31 13.87
N LEU A 58 -10.88 -5.47 14.51
CA LEU A 58 -10.94 -6.77 13.83
C LEU A 58 -12.24 -6.99 13.04
N ASP A 59 -13.37 -6.51 13.59
CA ASP A 59 -14.70 -6.58 12.97
C ASP A 59 -14.86 -5.64 11.75
N ARG A 60 -13.86 -4.80 11.45
CA ARG A 60 -13.89 -3.82 10.36
C ARG A 60 -12.89 -4.10 9.25
N LEU A 61 -12.05 -5.13 9.39
CA LEU A 61 -11.04 -5.49 8.39
C LEU A 61 -11.67 -5.82 7.03
N GLN A 62 -12.72 -6.64 7.00
CA GLN A 62 -13.40 -6.97 5.74
C GLN A 62 -14.00 -5.73 5.08
N ALA A 63 -14.64 -4.85 5.86
CA ALA A 63 -15.22 -3.61 5.35
C ALA A 63 -14.14 -2.67 4.76
N PHE A 64 -12.94 -2.65 5.34
CA PHE A 64 -11.80 -1.93 4.77
C PHE A 64 -11.38 -2.51 3.42
N LEU A 65 -11.22 -3.83 3.32
CA LEU A 65 -10.83 -4.50 2.08
C LEU A 65 -11.84 -4.23 0.97
N ASP A 66 -13.14 -4.47 1.23
CA ASP A 66 -14.20 -4.24 0.24
C ASP A 66 -14.23 -2.79 -0.26
N ALA A 67 -14.09 -1.84 0.67
CA ALA A 67 -14.05 -0.42 0.33
C ALA A 67 -12.81 -0.06 -0.49
N MET A 68 -11.65 -0.61 -0.16
CA MET A 68 -10.40 -0.34 -0.87
C MET A 68 -10.36 -1.00 -2.24
N THR A 69 -10.81 -2.24 -2.40
CA THR A 69 -10.94 -2.89 -3.71
C THR A 69 -11.83 -2.05 -4.64
N ALA A 70 -12.97 -1.58 -4.16
CA ALA A 70 -13.87 -0.72 -4.95
C ALA A 70 -13.24 0.65 -5.29
N ARG A 71 -12.56 1.29 -4.33
CA ARG A 71 -11.90 2.59 -4.52
C ARG A 71 -10.71 2.49 -5.47
N LEU A 72 -9.91 1.44 -5.35
CA LEU A 72 -8.75 1.21 -6.20
C LEU A 72 -9.19 1.02 -7.65
N ALA A 73 -10.19 0.17 -7.91
CA ALA A 73 -10.75 -0.02 -9.25
C ALA A 73 -11.30 1.28 -9.87
N ALA A 74 -11.85 2.19 -9.05
CA ALA A 74 -12.33 3.48 -9.53
C ALA A 74 -11.19 4.48 -9.85
N LEU A 75 -10.08 4.42 -9.13
CA LEU A 75 -8.89 5.26 -9.36
C LEU A 75 -8.04 4.76 -10.54
N ASP A 76 -7.95 3.43 -10.66
CA ASP A 76 -7.15 2.73 -11.65
C ASP A 76 -7.70 1.30 -11.88
N PRO A 77 -8.50 1.08 -12.95
CA PRO A 77 -9.11 -0.21 -13.24
C PRO A 77 -8.12 -1.36 -13.52
N GLU A 78 -6.86 -1.03 -13.82
CA GLU A 78 -5.79 -2.00 -14.10
C GLU A 78 -4.82 -2.17 -12.92
N ALA A 79 -5.07 -1.50 -11.79
CA ALA A 79 -4.23 -1.64 -10.60
C ALA A 79 -4.43 -3.01 -9.93
N GLY A 80 -3.33 -3.56 -9.41
CA GLY A 80 -3.35 -4.73 -8.54
C GLY A 80 -3.28 -4.34 -7.06
N GLU A 81 -3.60 -5.28 -6.18
CA GLU A 81 -3.39 -5.14 -4.74
C GLU A 81 -2.79 -6.41 -4.12
N LEU A 82 -1.98 -6.23 -3.08
CA LEU A 82 -1.44 -7.29 -2.24
C LEU A 82 -1.70 -6.91 -0.79
N VAL A 83 -2.20 -7.88 -0.01
CA VAL A 83 -2.57 -7.67 1.38
C VAL A 83 -1.88 -8.72 2.23
N VAL A 84 -1.20 -8.25 3.27
CA VAL A 84 -0.58 -9.09 4.30
C VAL A 84 -0.98 -8.53 5.65
N ALA A 85 -1.34 -9.38 6.62
CA ALA A 85 -1.82 -8.90 7.91
C ALA A 85 -1.07 -9.53 9.08
N HIS A 86 -0.93 -8.75 10.15
CA HIS A 86 -0.84 -9.27 11.51
C HIS A 86 -2.26 -9.33 12.04
N LEU A 87 -3.02 -10.35 11.61
CA LEU A 87 -4.47 -10.35 11.78
C LEU A 87 -4.89 -10.24 13.26
N GLY A 88 -4.10 -10.80 14.18
CA GLY A 88 -4.42 -10.81 15.61
C GLY A 88 -4.46 -9.44 16.29
N ASP A 89 -3.80 -8.43 15.74
CA ASP A 89 -3.80 -7.06 16.29
C ASP A 89 -4.47 -6.02 15.36
N GLY A 90 -5.03 -6.49 14.23
CA GLY A 90 -5.73 -5.66 13.26
C GLY A 90 -4.82 -4.86 12.34
N ASN A 91 -3.51 -5.10 12.33
CA ASN A 91 -2.59 -4.47 11.41
C ASN A 91 -2.63 -5.13 10.01
N ILE A 92 -2.99 -4.32 9.01
CA ILE A 92 -2.92 -4.67 7.58
C ILE A 92 -1.79 -3.88 6.90
N HIS A 93 -0.91 -4.61 6.23
CA HIS A 93 -0.05 -4.12 5.15
C HIS A 93 -0.84 -4.20 3.84
N TYR A 94 -1.31 -3.05 3.36
CA TYR A 94 -2.08 -2.92 2.12
C TYR A 94 -1.19 -2.25 1.08
N THR A 95 -0.84 -2.99 0.04
CA THR A 95 -0.03 -2.48 -1.07
C THR A 95 -0.88 -2.44 -2.33
N ALA A 96 -0.97 -1.26 -2.94
CA ALA A 96 -1.53 -1.13 -4.29
C ALA A 96 -0.39 -1.04 -5.32
N TYR A 97 -0.62 -1.60 -6.50
CA TYR A 97 0.27 -1.54 -7.66
C TYR A 97 -0.43 -0.79 -8.80
N PRO A 98 -0.28 0.54 -8.86
CA PRO A 98 -0.81 1.34 -9.97
C PRO A 98 -0.30 0.85 -11.32
N SER A 99 -1.16 0.89 -12.34
CA SER A 99 -0.81 0.56 -13.73
C SER A 99 0.13 1.58 -14.36
N ARG A 100 0.16 2.80 -13.80
CA ARG A 100 0.93 3.94 -14.28
C ARG A 100 1.82 4.54 -13.19
N ASP A 101 3.04 4.92 -13.56
CA ASP A 101 3.93 5.70 -12.70
C ASP A 101 3.49 7.18 -12.66
N ASP A 102 2.40 7.41 -11.93
CA ASP A 102 1.79 8.72 -11.76
C ASP A 102 1.76 9.09 -10.27
N LEU A 103 2.54 10.10 -9.90
CA LEU A 103 2.63 10.58 -8.52
C LEU A 103 1.29 11.11 -7.99
N ALA A 104 0.44 11.69 -8.85
CA ALA A 104 -0.87 12.19 -8.41
C ALA A 104 -1.77 11.02 -8.02
N LEU A 105 -1.83 9.98 -8.86
CA LEU A 105 -2.54 8.74 -8.55
C LEU A 105 -2.01 8.09 -7.27
N GLN A 106 -0.69 7.97 -7.11
CA GLN A 106 -0.11 7.38 -5.90
C GLN A 106 -0.48 8.16 -4.62
N VAL A 107 -0.59 9.48 -4.72
CA VAL A 107 -1.07 10.34 -3.62
C VAL A 107 -2.55 10.10 -3.34
N GLU A 108 -3.38 10.01 -4.38
CA GLU A 108 -4.82 9.74 -4.25
C GLU A 108 -5.10 8.37 -3.63
N ILE A 109 -4.41 7.31 -4.07
CA ILE A 109 -4.53 5.97 -3.48
C ILE A 109 -4.14 6.00 -2.00
N ARG A 110 -3.00 6.62 -1.66
CA ARG A 110 -2.55 6.71 -0.26
C ARG A 110 -3.54 7.49 0.60
N ALA A 111 -4.15 8.55 0.06
CA ALA A 111 -5.19 9.31 0.75
C ALA A 111 -6.45 8.45 0.96
N ALA A 112 -6.91 7.73 -0.07
CA ALA A 112 -8.06 6.84 0.02
C ALA A 112 -7.87 5.77 1.10
N VAL A 113 -6.69 5.12 1.15
CA VAL A 113 -6.37 4.15 2.22
C VAL A 113 -6.47 4.78 3.61
N ALA A 114 -5.87 5.96 3.80
CA ALA A 114 -5.91 6.64 5.09
C ALA A 114 -7.33 7.07 5.47
N GLU A 115 -8.10 7.59 4.53
CA GLU A 115 -9.49 8.01 4.71
C GLU A 115 -10.38 6.85 5.12
N VAL A 116 -10.30 5.71 4.42
CA VAL A 116 -11.09 4.51 4.75
C VAL A 116 -10.67 3.97 6.11
N ALA A 117 -9.35 3.84 6.37
CA ALA A 117 -8.87 3.34 7.64
C ALA A 117 -9.34 4.20 8.82
N VAL A 118 -9.17 5.52 8.74
CA VAL A 118 -9.61 6.46 9.78
C VAL A 118 -11.13 6.48 9.91
N GLY A 119 -11.86 6.44 8.79
CA GLY A 119 -13.33 6.41 8.77
C GLY A 119 -13.92 5.18 9.45
N LEU A 120 -13.19 4.07 9.47
CA LEU A 120 -13.55 2.83 10.17
C LEU A 120 -13.03 2.77 11.62
N GLY A 121 -12.55 3.89 12.15
CA GLY A 121 -12.02 3.96 13.52
C GLY A 121 -10.61 3.41 13.68
N GLY A 122 -9.89 3.22 12.58
CA GLY A 122 -8.52 2.73 12.54
C GLY A 122 -7.44 3.82 12.54
N SER A 123 -6.20 3.38 12.32
CA SER A 123 -5.01 4.22 12.16
C SER A 123 -4.41 4.05 10.77
N PHE A 124 -4.02 5.15 10.13
CA PHE A 124 -3.28 5.14 8.85
C PHE A 124 -1.78 4.77 9.00
N SER A 125 -1.35 4.48 10.23
CA SER A 125 0.00 4.00 10.54
C SER A 125 -0.04 3.08 11.76
N ALA A 126 0.24 1.79 11.58
CA ALA A 126 0.29 0.84 12.69
C ALA A 126 1.70 0.79 13.29
N GLU A 127 2.71 0.44 12.50
CA GLU A 127 4.07 0.15 12.98
C GLU A 127 5.16 1.02 12.33
N HIS A 128 5.02 1.43 11.07
CA HIS A 128 6.09 2.14 10.34
C HIS A 128 6.31 3.60 10.78
N GLY A 129 5.41 4.13 11.61
CA GLY A 129 5.40 5.51 12.05
C GLY A 129 5.13 6.53 10.92
N ILE A 130 5.26 7.82 11.25
CA ILE A 130 4.82 8.92 10.37
C ILE A 130 5.87 9.30 9.33
N GLY A 131 7.12 9.44 9.77
CA GLY A 131 8.22 9.91 8.94
C GLY A 131 7.94 11.19 8.13
N ARG A 132 8.53 11.26 6.94
CA ARG A 132 8.23 12.31 5.96
C ARG A 132 7.02 11.95 5.11
N SER A 133 6.87 10.66 4.81
CA SER A 133 5.87 10.10 3.89
C SER A 133 4.45 10.32 4.37
N LYS A 134 4.15 10.04 5.65
CA LYS A 134 2.80 10.15 6.22
C LYS A 134 2.56 11.48 6.94
N LEU A 135 3.46 12.46 6.80
CA LEU A 135 3.35 13.74 7.51
C LEU A 135 2.11 14.53 7.08
N ALA A 136 1.80 14.54 5.79
CA ALA A 136 0.59 15.18 5.26
C ALA A 136 -0.67 14.48 5.79
N THR A 137 -0.68 13.15 5.80
CA THR A 137 -1.76 12.32 6.35
C THR A 137 -1.98 12.60 7.84
N LEU A 138 -0.91 12.68 8.63
CA LEU A 138 -1.00 13.07 10.05
C LEU A 138 -1.64 14.44 10.23
N GLN A 139 -1.29 15.43 9.40
CA GLN A 139 -1.90 16.75 9.47
C GLN A 139 -3.37 16.76 9.07
N ALA A 140 -3.79 15.85 8.19
CA ALA A 140 -5.16 15.76 7.71
C ALA A 140 -6.09 15.04 8.70
N HIS A 141 -5.61 13.99 9.38
CA HIS A 141 -6.47 13.09 10.14
C HIS A 141 -6.27 13.13 11.66
N LYS A 142 -5.16 13.66 12.16
CA LYS A 142 -4.90 13.66 13.61
C LYS A 142 -5.64 14.80 14.28
N ASP A 143 -6.15 14.52 15.47
CA ASP A 143 -6.76 15.50 16.35
C ASP A 143 -5.88 16.77 16.48
N PRO A 144 -6.45 17.98 16.25
CA PRO A 144 -5.70 19.23 16.32
C PRO A 144 -5.03 19.48 17.68
N VAL A 145 -5.66 19.07 18.78
CA VAL A 145 -5.12 19.24 20.14
C VAL A 145 -3.92 18.31 20.35
N ALA A 146 -4.02 17.06 19.90
CA ALA A 146 -2.89 16.13 19.90
C ALA A 146 -1.72 16.67 19.06
N LEU A 147 -1.99 17.26 17.90
CA LEU A 147 -0.95 17.89 17.06
C LEU A 147 -0.28 19.08 17.77
N GLU A 148 -1.03 19.87 18.52
CA GLU A 148 -0.49 20.96 19.34
C GLU A 148 0.39 20.43 20.48
N ALA A 149 -0.07 19.41 21.21
CA ALA A 149 0.72 18.77 22.24
C ALA A 149 2.05 18.22 21.69
N MET A 150 2.01 17.54 20.55
CA MET A 150 3.23 17.04 19.89
C MET A 150 4.18 18.18 19.50
N ARG A 151 3.67 19.34 19.06
CA ARG A 151 4.47 20.54 18.77
C ARG A 151 5.11 21.12 20.01
N ALA A 152 4.37 21.22 21.11
CA ALA A 152 4.85 21.73 22.38
C ALA A 152 5.98 20.86 22.93
N ILE A 153 5.79 19.53 22.96
CA ILE A 153 6.81 18.57 23.38
C ILE A 153 8.09 18.73 22.54
N ARG A 154 7.95 18.80 21.20
CA ARG A 154 9.11 18.98 20.32
C ARG A 154 9.83 20.31 20.57
N ALA A 155 9.09 21.40 20.80
CA ALA A 155 9.69 22.71 21.06
C ALA A 155 10.48 22.75 22.37
N ALA A 156 10.01 22.04 23.40
CA ALA A 156 10.70 21.91 24.67
C ALA A 156 12.00 21.09 24.57
N LEU A 157 11.98 20.00 23.79
CA LEU A 157 13.13 19.09 23.67
C LEU A 157 14.16 19.52 22.61
N ASP A 158 13.71 20.15 21.52
CA ASP A 158 14.54 20.55 20.38
C ASP A 158 14.25 22.00 19.96
N PRO A 159 14.53 22.99 20.84
CA PRO A 159 14.25 24.41 20.55
C PRO A 159 15.04 24.90 19.33
N GLY A 160 16.25 24.39 19.12
CA GLY A 160 17.10 24.68 17.95
C GLY A 160 16.65 23.99 16.66
N ARG A 161 15.67 23.07 16.73
CA ARG A 161 15.12 22.32 15.59
C ARG A 161 16.17 21.54 14.80
N VAL A 162 17.20 21.03 15.47
CA VAL A 162 18.32 20.30 14.85
C VAL A 162 18.03 18.80 14.73
N LEU A 163 17.10 18.27 15.53
CA LEU A 163 16.74 16.85 15.49
C LEU A 163 15.77 16.59 14.33
N ASN A 164 16.27 15.87 13.33
CA ASN A 164 15.55 15.40 12.13
C ASN A 164 14.72 16.50 11.42
N PRO A 165 15.37 17.56 10.91
CA PRO A 165 14.72 18.76 10.41
C PRO A 165 13.82 18.53 9.19
N ALA A 166 13.97 17.43 8.46
CA ALA A 166 13.12 17.14 7.30
C ALA A 166 11.70 16.69 7.67
N ARG A 167 11.44 16.31 8.92
CA ARG A 167 10.13 15.84 9.44
C ARG A 167 9.36 16.98 10.11
N ARG A 168 9.28 18.12 9.42
CA ARG A 168 8.73 19.38 9.93
C ARG A 168 7.23 19.50 9.66
N TRP A 169 6.41 19.62 10.69
CA TRP A 169 5.07 20.21 10.56
C TRP A 169 5.21 21.68 10.13
N ARG A 170 4.64 22.05 8.99
CA ARG A 170 4.44 23.48 8.66
C ARG A 170 3.28 24.00 9.50
N SER A 171 3.46 25.16 10.15
CA SER A 171 2.35 25.85 10.80
C SER A 171 1.39 26.41 9.73
N PRO A 172 0.09 26.61 10.04
CA PRO A 172 -0.87 27.23 9.11
C PRO A 172 -0.37 28.59 8.58
N ALA A 173 0.28 29.39 9.44
CA ALA A 173 0.91 30.66 9.07
C ALA A 173 2.02 30.54 8.00
N GLN A 174 2.72 29.40 7.96
CA GLN A 174 3.79 29.14 6.98
C GLN A 174 3.28 28.56 5.65
N ARG A 175 1.97 28.25 5.51
CA ARG A 175 1.36 27.88 4.22
C ARG A 175 1.05 29.10 3.36
N GLN A 176 0.69 30.23 3.96
CA GLN A 176 0.31 31.45 3.23
C GLN A 176 1.50 32.18 2.60
N SER A 177 2.72 32.00 3.11
CA SER A 177 3.90 32.72 2.60
C SER A 177 4.51 32.15 1.30
N LYS A 178 3.85 31.18 0.66
CA LYS A 178 4.32 30.55 -0.60
C LYS A 178 3.30 30.55 -1.73
N ASN A 179 2.38 31.53 -1.75
CA ASN A 179 1.73 31.93 -2.99
C ASN A 179 2.43 33.16 -3.57
N PRO A 180 3.34 33.04 -4.55
CA PRO A 180 3.58 34.14 -5.46
C PRO A 180 2.40 34.19 -6.42
N ALA A 181 1.32 34.86 -6.01
CA ALA A 181 0.39 35.42 -6.99
C ALA A 181 1.16 36.51 -7.74
N GLY A 182 1.54 36.25 -9.00
CA GLY A 182 2.14 37.26 -9.86
C GLY A 182 3.31 36.78 -10.72
N ALA A 183 3.05 35.95 -11.72
CA ALA A 183 3.89 35.88 -12.93
C ALA A 183 3.08 35.28 -14.09
N CYS A 184 1.94 35.88 -14.41
CA CYS A 184 1.33 35.74 -15.72
C CYS A 184 1.77 36.94 -16.55
N ALA A 185 2.78 36.77 -17.40
CA ALA A 185 3.13 37.72 -18.46
C ALA A 185 3.79 36.97 -19.63
N SER A 186 2.97 36.73 -20.66
CA SER A 186 3.29 36.68 -22.09
C SER A 186 4.73 36.41 -22.54
N SER A 187 4.92 35.35 -23.33
CA SER A 187 5.33 35.52 -24.73
C SER A 187 5.04 34.27 -25.55
N ARG A 188 4.18 34.44 -26.57
CA ARG A 188 4.08 33.52 -27.71
C ARG A 188 5.33 33.71 -28.56
N ARG A 189 5.98 32.61 -28.96
CA ARG A 189 6.60 32.52 -30.29
C ARG A 189 6.58 31.06 -30.75
N ALA A 190 5.81 30.84 -31.81
CA ALA A 190 5.82 29.63 -32.61
C ALA A 190 7.20 29.39 -33.22
N ARG A 191 7.61 28.12 -33.33
CA ARG A 191 8.49 27.64 -34.41
C ARG A 191 8.17 26.16 -34.69
N SER A 192 8.08 25.88 -35.97
CA SER A 192 7.63 24.69 -36.68
C SER A 192 8.63 23.53 -36.65
N ALA A 193 8.11 22.31 -36.78
CA ALA A 193 8.86 21.06 -37.02
C ALA A 193 9.55 21.04 -38.41
N PRO A 194 10.43 20.06 -38.64
CA PRO A 194 10.03 18.99 -39.56
C PRO A 194 10.37 17.55 -39.08
N ARG A 195 9.71 16.60 -39.75
CA ARG A 195 9.69 15.13 -39.57
C ARG A 195 10.96 14.42 -40.09
N SER A 196 11.33 13.29 -39.46
CA SER A 196 11.58 11.96 -40.10
C SER A 196 11.83 10.92 -39.00
N ALA A 197 10.96 9.92 -38.79
CA ALA A 197 11.00 8.58 -39.38
C ALA A 197 12.26 7.74 -39.03
N ALA A 198 12.10 6.79 -38.10
CA ALA A 198 12.72 5.46 -38.17
C ALA A 198 12.02 4.53 -37.17
N SER A 199 11.33 3.54 -37.72
CA SER A 199 10.75 2.40 -37.03
C SER A 199 11.86 1.40 -36.71
N ALA A 200 11.93 0.91 -35.47
CA ALA A 200 12.71 -0.28 -35.14
C ALA A 200 11.94 -1.11 -34.12
N MET A 201 11.22 -2.11 -34.65
CA MET A 201 10.70 -3.24 -33.90
C MET A 201 11.87 -4.00 -33.26
N LEU A 202 11.83 -4.16 -31.94
CA LEU A 202 12.63 -5.17 -31.25
C LEU A 202 11.73 -6.39 -30.96
N PRO A 203 12.22 -7.62 -31.19
CA PRO A 203 11.41 -8.82 -31.14
C PRO A 203 11.01 -9.18 -29.70
N ARG A 204 9.76 -9.63 -29.57
CA ARG A 204 9.21 -10.25 -28.36
C ARG A 204 10.01 -11.50 -28.01
N ALA A 205 10.58 -11.55 -26.81
CA ALA A 205 11.05 -12.79 -26.22
C ALA A 205 9.85 -13.67 -25.85
N SER A 206 9.79 -14.88 -26.40
CA SER A 206 8.86 -15.92 -25.94
C SER A 206 9.46 -16.60 -24.71
N PRO A 207 8.68 -16.89 -23.66
CA PRO A 207 9.19 -17.71 -22.56
C PRO A 207 9.30 -19.17 -23.04
N VAL A 208 10.47 -19.76 -22.79
CA VAL A 208 10.70 -21.20 -22.90
C VAL A 208 9.81 -21.87 -21.85
N ILE A 209 8.81 -22.62 -22.31
CA ILE A 209 8.05 -23.53 -21.47
C ILE A 209 8.88 -24.81 -21.37
N ASP A 210 9.44 -25.05 -20.18
CA ASP A 210 9.96 -26.37 -19.83
C ASP A 210 8.79 -27.36 -19.81
N SER A 211 8.89 -28.39 -20.65
CA SER A 211 7.84 -29.39 -20.83
C SER A 211 7.90 -30.42 -19.71
N ASP A 212 6.86 -30.46 -18.88
CA ASP A 212 6.57 -31.57 -17.97
C ASP A 212 6.39 -32.89 -18.76
N PRO A 213 7.08 -33.98 -18.41
CA PRO A 213 6.96 -35.28 -19.08
C PRO A 213 5.61 -36.00 -18.85
N SER A 214 4.63 -35.40 -18.16
CA SER A 214 3.35 -36.05 -17.82
C SER A 214 2.20 -35.89 -18.83
N GLY A 215 2.37 -35.11 -19.91
CA GLY A 215 1.46 -35.11 -21.06
C GLY A 215 0.01 -34.62 -20.82
N ARG A 216 -0.30 -33.92 -19.72
CA ARG A 216 -1.65 -33.36 -19.47
C ARG A 216 -1.72 -31.88 -19.83
N ARG A 217 -2.57 -31.53 -20.82
CA ARG A 217 -2.93 -30.14 -21.13
C ARG A 217 -3.83 -29.58 -20.02
N ILE A 218 -3.35 -28.55 -19.33
CA ILE A 218 -4.18 -27.73 -18.44
C ILE A 218 -4.92 -26.69 -19.30
N SER A 219 -6.25 -26.75 -19.28
CA SER A 219 -7.14 -25.79 -19.95
C SER A 219 -7.38 -24.57 -19.05
N PRO A 220 -7.32 -23.33 -19.56
CA PRO A 220 -7.64 -22.14 -18.78
C PRO A 220 -9.17 -21.99 -18.67
N ARG A 221 -9.73 -22.21 -17.48
CA ARG A 221 -11.09 -21.79 -17.16
C ARG A 221 -11.08 -20.29 -16.85
N ARG A 222 -11.91 -19.54 -17.58
CA ARG A 222 -12.25 -18.14 -17.32
C ARG A 222 -13.05 -18.05 -16.03
N TRP A 223 -12.66 -17.13 -15.15
CA TRP A 223 -13.50 -16.67 -14.06
C TRP A 223 -14.52 -15.67 -14.64
N THR A 224 -15.80 -15.99 -14.50
CA THR A 224 -16.95 -15.08 -14.67
C THR A 224 -17.63 -14.97 -13.33
#